data_AF-A0AAW1PCS8-F1
#
_entry.id   AF-A0AAW1PCS8-F1
#
_cell.length_a   1.000
_cell.length_b   1.000
_cell.length_c   1.000
_cell.angle_alpha   90.00
_cell.angle_beta   90.00
_cell.angle_gamma   90.00
#
_symmetry.space_group_name_H-M   'P 1'
#
loop_
_entity.id
_entity.type
_entity.pdbx_description
1 polymer ?
#
loop_
_entity_poly.entity_id
_entity_poly.type
_entity_poly.pdbx_seq_one_letter_code
_entity_poly.pdbx_strand_id
1 'polypeptide(L)'
;MALSIVSCRLPSGDTPVCGVTLEPYVVVRRGETNTTATADEVPEEGSGDSRYCLRFRVDSRKSFHCSTDCLKQHWSLHRDLHSQRRLAGQPDNGYLSESSFKVSNTYSNGGETWIEVGKTRLLTPTAEDVGSVLKCEVVAIDSASPYTEIGKSFSVPTARVRPAPSPPKRNLVAITPPKHIVAAGKFTALTYNLLADLYATAEQFSYCQPWVLAWGYRKQNLLKELLGYRADILCLQEVQSNHFHDFLAPELQKHGYTAIYKKKTTEIYTGNSYAIDGCATFFRRDRFALVKKYEVEFNKAALSLSDNIQPDQKKAALNRLLKDNVALIAVLEALDPPHPEATAAGRRQLICIANTHIHANPELNDVKLWQVHTLLKGLEKIAASADIPMLVAGDFNSVPGSAAHSLLVKRSVEPNHPELHNDPLGILRPASKLQHQLPLASAYAAMAETRDPDPIVQKQRRRMDLKHHEPKFTNVSKDFKGTLDYILYTTDSLVPTATLELPEDSEVKPRPNSGLPNEHWSSDHIALLAEFHYRAPN
;
A
#
# COMPACT_ATOMS: atom_id res chain seq x y z
N MET A 1 23.22 -4.54 43.20
CA MET A 1 22.18 -5.33 42.52
C MET A 1 21.71 -4.53 41.32
N ALA A 2 22.11 -4.91 40.11
CA ALA A 2 21.58 -4.29 38.90
C ALA A 2 20.36 -5.09 38.45
N LEU A 3 19.18 -4.62 38.85
CA LEU A 3 17.90 -5.11 38.34
C LEU A 3 17.58 -4.37 37.04
N SER A 4 17.40 -5.11 35.95
CA SER A 4 17.01 -4.54 34.65
C SER A 4 15.59 -4.96 34.28
N ILE A 5 14.66 -4.00 34.32
CA ILE A 5 13.36 -4.07 33.65
C ILE A 5 13.31 -2.89 32.69
N VAL A 6 13.26 -3.16 31.37
CA VAL A 6 13.40 -2.14 30.29
C VAL A 6 12.04 -1.65 29.74
N SER A 7 10.93 -2.19 30.26
CA SER A 7 9.51 -1.90 29.90
C SER A 7 9.09 -2.33 28.49
N CYS A 8 7.80 -2.66 28.34
CA CYS A 8 7.11 -2.54 27.06
C CYS A 8 5.59 -2.49 27.23
N ARG A 9 4.89 -1.85 26.28
CA ARG A 9 3.44 -1.75 26.21
C ARG A 9 2.92 -2.33 24.90
N LEU A 10 2.14 -3.42 24.94
CA LEU A 10 1.29 -3.78 23.81
C LEU A 10 0.15 -2.77 23.62
N PRO A 11 -0.31 -2.45 22.38
CA PRO A 11 -1.51 -1.66 22.21
C PRO A 11 -2.67 -2.44 22.85
N SER A 12 -3.23 -1.89 23.91
CA SER A 12 -4.54 -2.28 24.41
C SER A 12 -5.59 -1.66 23.48
N GLY A 13 -6.31 -2.47 22.69
CA GLY A 13 -7.39 -1.99 21.83
C GLY A 13 -7.65 -2.87 20.59
N ASP A 14 -8.64 -2.48 19.77
CA ASP A 14 -9.16 -3.21 18.59
C ASP A 14 -8.23 -3.22 17.35
N THR A 15 -6.94 -2.88 17.49
CA THR A 15 -5.98 -2.81 16.39
C THR A 15 -5.33 -4.18 16.13
N PRO A 16 -5.34 -4.71 14.89
CA PRO A 16 -4.83 -6.04 14.57
C PRO A 16 -3.29 -6.08 14.61
N VAL A 17 -2.77 -7.18 15.13
CA VAL A 17 -1.34 -7.47 15.19
C VAL A 17 -0.86 -8.01 13.83
N CYS A 18 -0.44 -7.13 12.93
CA CYS A 18 0.31 -7.50 11.72
C CYS A 18 1.73 -6.94 11.85
N GLY A 19 2.66 -7.77 12.34
CA GLY A 19 3.99 -7.32 12.74
C GLY A 19 3.92 -6.32 13.89
N VAL A 20 3.82 -6.84 15.12
CA VAL A 20 3.93 -6.03 16.33
C VAL A 20 5.41 -5.89 16.69
N THR A 21 5.91 -4.66 16.77
CA THR A 21 7.21 -4.38 17.38
C THR A 21 6.98 -3.94 18.81
N LEU A 22 6.85 -4.92 19.70
CA LEU A 22 6.70 -4.69 21.14
C LEU A 22 7.50 -5.74 21.89
N GLU A 23 8.40 -5.26 22.74
CA GLU A 23 9.04 -6.02 23.79
C GLU A 23 7.94 -6.58 24.77
N PRO A 24 8.18 -7.62 25.58
CA PRO A 24 8.48 -8.98 25.18
C PRO A 24 7.44 -10.08 25.56
N TYR A 25 7.24 -11.00 24.58
CA TYR A 25 7.04 -12.48 24.56
C TYR A 25 5.68 -13.20 24.73
N VAL A 26 5.26 -13.89 23.66
CA VAL A 26 3.98 -14.57 23.44
C VAL A 26 4.16 -16.05 23.05
N VAL A 27 3.14 -16.89 23.31
CA VAL A 27 3.22 -18.36 23.18
C VAL A 27 1.95 -19.06 22.52
N VAL A 28 2.11 -20.02 21.53
CA VAL A 28 1.14 -20.89 20.76
C VAL A 28 1.65 -22.38 20.51
N ARG A 29 1.08 -23.26 19.64
CA ARG A 29 1.15 -24.75 19.71
C ARG A 29 1.35 -25.53 18.37
N ARG A 30 2.18 -26.60 18.41
CA ARG A 30 2.38 -27.81 17.51
C ARG A 30 3.61 -27.71 16.56
N GLY A 31 4.27 -28.76 16.02
CA GLY A 31 4.33 -30.23 16.23
C GLY A 31 5.36 -30.93 15.29
N GLU A 32 6.31 -31.69 15.87
CA GLU A 32 7.12 -32.82 15.34
C GLU A 32 8.18 -32.67 14.20
N THR A 33 9.46 -33.04 14.48
CA THR A 33 10.25 -34.12 13.84
C THR A 33 11.75 -34.08 14.25
N ASN A 34 12.39 -35.26 14.27
CA ASN A 34 13.71 -35.57 14.84
C ASN A 34 14.89 -35.43 13.84
N THR A 35 16.09 -35.11 14.35
CA THR A 35 17.36 -35.81 14.02
C THR A 35 18.50 -35.41 14.98
N THR A 36 19.38 -36.36 15.28
CA THR A 36 20.39 -36.38 16.38
C THR A 36 21.83 -36.16 15.92
N ALA A 37 22.68 -35.52 16.74
CA ALA A 37 24.15 -35.66 16.73
C ALA A 37 24.78 -35.31 18.11
N THR A 38 26.02 -35.78 18.33
CA THR A 38 26.71 -36.03 19.61
C THR A 38 27.55 -34.87 20.17
N ALA A 39 28.06 -35.02 21.39
CA ALA A 39 28.46 -34.00 22.35
C ALA A 39 29.85 -34.30 22.93
N ASP A 40 30.89 -33.57 22.53
CA ASP A 40 32.16 -33.43 23.28
C ASP A 40 32.99 -32.17 22.90
N GLU A 41 32.36 -31.08 22.44
CA GLU A 41 33.06 -29.83 22.11
C GLU A 41 32.35 -28.59 22.68
N VAL A 42 33.12 -27.63 23.20
CA VAL A 42 32.64 -26.25 23.43
C VAL A 42 32.56 -25.60 22.04
N PRO A 43 31.42 -25.02 21.60
CA PRO A 43 31.31 -24.45 20.25
C PRO A 43 32.26 -23.26 20.11
N GLU A 44 33.27 -23.35 19.23
CA GLU A 44 34.20 -22.24 19.02
C GLU A 44 33.63 -21.11 18.15
N GLU A 45 32.67 -21.36 17.25
CA GLU A 45 31.95 -20.29 16.55
C GLU A 45 30.52 -20.71 16.16
N GLY A 46 29.54 -19.80 16.29
CA GLY A 46 28.25 -19.88 15.60
C GLY A 46 27.08 -20.54 16.35
N SER A 47 26.10 -19.71 16.74
CA SER A 47 24.77 -20.03 17.29
C SER A 47 24.74 -20.70 18.68
N GLY A 48 24.00 -20.09 19.61
CA GLY A 48 23.70 -20.62 20.94
C GLY A 48 22.77 -21.83 20.85
N ASP A 49 23.30 -22.94 20.35
CA ASP A 49 22.52 -24.10 20.00
C ASP A 49 22.31 -25.04 21.21
N SER A 50 21.04 -25.15 21.60
CA SER A 50 20.52 -25.91 22.75
C SER A 50 20.70 -27.43 22.69
N ARG A 51 21.30 -27.96 21.62
CA ARG A 51 21.41 -29.40 21.36
C ARG A 51 22.29 -30.15 22.37
N TYR A 52 23.34 -29.51 22.91
CA TYR A 52 24.24 -30.13 23.90
C TYR A 52 23.56 -30.28 25.28
N CYS A 53 22.71 -29.32 25.67
CA CYS A 53 22.08 -29.28 27.00
C CYS A 53 20.91 -30.25 27.16
N LEU A 54 20.16 -30.48 26.09
CA LEU A 54 19.07 -31.45 26.04
C LEU A 54 19.56 -32.90 26.25
N ARG A 55 20.79 -33.22 25.78
CA ARG A 55 21.39 -34.56 25.87
C ARG A 55 21.66 -35.00 27.33
N PHE A 56 21.92 -34.05 28.22
CA PHE A 56 22.15 -34.30 29.65
C PHE A 56 20.92 -33.97 30.53
N ARG A 57 19.73 -33.80 29.92
CA ARG A 57 18.46 -33.47 30.59
C ARG A 57 18.55 -32.24 31.51
N VAL A 58 19.37 -31.26 31.13
CA VAL A 58 19.38 -29.95 31.78
C VAL A 58 18.12 -29.20 31.36
N ASP A 59 17.44 -28.53 32.30
CA ASP A 59 16.22 -27.76 32.02
C ASP A 59 16.51 -26.73 30.90
N SER A 60 15.63 -26.67 29.91
CA SER A 60 15.79 -25.76 28.77
C SER A 60 15.87 -24.30 29.22
N ARG A 61 15.20 -23.91 30.31
CA ARG A 61 15.29 -22.57 30.91
C ARG A 61 16.68 -22.23 31.46
N LYS A 62 17.48 -23.25 31.80
CA LYS A 62 18.84 -23.10 32.35
C LYS A 62 19.93 -23.24 31.29
N SER A 63 19.53 -23.36 30.02
CA SER A 63 20.41 -23.67 28.90
C SER A 63 20.57 -22.50 27.92
N PHE A 64 19.89 -21.38 28.15
CA PHE A 64 19.96 -20.18 27.31
C PHE A 64 20.74 -19.06 27.98
N HIS A 65 21.55 -18.37 27.19
CA HIS A 65 22.34 -17.21 27.59
C HIS A 65 22.08 -16.06 26.62
N CYS A 66 22.10 -14.82 27.12
CA CYS A 66 21.75 -13.64 26.31
C CYS A 66 22.81 -13.27 25.26
N SER A 67 24.03 -13.81 25.38
CA SER A 67 25.11 -13.70 24.40
C SER A 67 26.13 -14.83 24.61
N THR A 68 27.02 -15.02 23.63
CA THR A 68 28.19 -15.92 23.75
C THR A 68 29.13 -15.49 24.88
N ASP A 69 29.28 -14.20 25.13
CA ASP A 69 30.07 -13.68 26.24
C ASP A 69 29.43 -13.97 27.60
N CYS A 70 28.10 -13.89 27.69
CA CYS A 70 27.35 -14.28 28.89
C CYS A 70 27.52 -15.78 29.19
N LEU A 71 27.48 -16.64 28.16
CA LEU A 71 27.76 -18.07 28.34
C LEU A 71 29.20 -18.30 28.84
N LYS A 72 30.19 -17.64 28.24
CA LYS A 72 31.61 -17.77 28.63
C LYS A 72 31.83 -17.32 30.07
N GLN A 73 31.25 -16.19 30.49
CA GLN A 73 31.37 -15.65 31.84
C GLN A 73 30.71 -16.54 32.91
N HIS A 74 29.68 -17.30 32.54
CA HIS A 74 28.93 -18.15 33.45
C HIS A 74 29.12 -19.66 33.17
N TRP A 75 30.16 -20.03 32.41
CA TRP A 75 30.41 -21.41 32.00
C TRP A 75 30.68 -22.33 33.19
N SER A 76 31.35 -21.85 34.24
CA SER A 76 31.60 -22.63 35.46
C SER A 76 30.30 -23.09 36.10
N LEU A 77 29.35 -22.17 36.31
CA LEU A 77 28.02 -22.45 36.85
C LEU A 77 27.22 -23.41 35.94
N HIS A 78 27.27 -23.19 34.64
CA HIS A 78 26.55 -24.00 33.66
C HIS A 78 27.13 -25.43 33.57
N ARG A 79 28.45 -25.59 33.59
CA ARG A 79 29.15 -26.89 33.62
C ARG A 79 28.86 -27.67 34.90
N ASP A 80 28.71 -26.98 36.02
CA ASP A 80 28.35 -27.63 37.29
C ASP A 80 26.93 -28.23 37.25
N LEU A 81 26.00 -27.62 36.51
CA LEU A 81 24.66 -28.19 36.27
C LEU A 81 24.72 -29.51 35.47
N HIS A 82 25.59 -29.59 34.45
CA HIS A 82 25.86 -30.83 33.72
C HIS A 82 26.48 -31.89 34.62
N SER A 83 27.41 -31.50 35.49
CA SER A 83 28.11 -32.39 36.41
C SER A 83 27.18 -32.95 37.50
N GLN A 84 26.29 -32.11 38.04
CA GLN A 84 25.28 -32.51 39.02
C GLN A 84 24.26 -33.50 38.44
N ARG A 85 23.87 -33.35 37.16
CA ARG A 85 22.98 -34.30 36.47
C ARG A 85 23.66 -35.61 36.12
N ARG A 86 24.96 -35.59 35.80
CA ARG A 86 25.77 -36.79 35.53
C ARG A 86 25.97 -37.66 36.78
N LEU A 87 26.00 -37.07 37.97
CA LEU A 87 26.15 -37.77 39.26
C LEU A 87 24.84 -38.39 39.77
N ALA A 88 23.67 -37.97 39.27
CA ALA A 88 22.36 -38.46 39.71
C ALA A 88 21.93 -39.79 39.04
N GLY A 89 22.88 -40.63 38.64
CA GLY A 89 22.64 -41.85 37.86
C GLY A 89 21.59 -42.79 38.45
N GLN A 90 20.64 -43.25 37.63
CA GLN A 90 19.79 -44.41 37.90
C GLN A 90 19.95 -45.44 36.77
N PRO A 91 20.19 -46.73 37.07
CA PRO A 91 20.19 -47.83 36.10
C PRO A 91 18.82 -48.54 35.98
N ASP A 92 18.49 -48.92 34.74
CA ASP A 92 17.54 -49.89 34.16
C ASP A 92 16.38 -50.55 34.93
N ASN A 93 15.18 -50.58 34.29
CA ASN A 93 14.68 -51.77 33.58
C ASN A 93 13.25 -51.61 32.98
N GLY A 94 13.07 -52.05 31.72
CA GLY A 94 11.93 -52.88 31.28
C GLY A 94 10.58 -52.23 30.94
N TYR A 95 10.38 -51.97 29.65
CA TYR A 95 9.10 -51.99 28.90
C TYR A 95 7.84 -51.37 29.54
N LEU A 96 7.61 -50.10 29.20
CA LEU A 96 6.26 -49.61 28.88
C LEU A 96 6.31 -48.91 27.51
N SER A 97 5.54 -49.51 26.60
CA SER A 97 4.96 -48.96 25.36
C SER A 97 5.09 -47.44 25.16
N GLU A 98 5.52 -47.06 23.95
CA GLU A 98 5.62 -45.71 23.40
C GLU A 98 4.39 -44.82 23.68
N SER A 99 4.31 -44.20 24.86
CA SER A 99 3.26 -43.23 25.15
C SER A 99 3.57 -42.42 26.40
N SER A 100 4.64 -41.60 26.43
CA SER A 100 4.78 -40.52 27.43
C SER A 100 6.13 -39.80 27.37
N PHE A 101 6.30 -38.80 26.52
CA PHE A 101 7.18 -37.66 26.82
C PHE A 101 6.67 -36.39 26.12
N LYS A 102 5.74 -35.69 26.77
CA LYS A 102 5.49 -34.26 26.56
C LYS A 102 5.39 -33.59 27.94
N VAL A 103 6.52 -33.21 28.51
CA VAL A 103 6.53 -32.15 29.53
C VAL A 103 6.73 -30.84 28.79
N SER A 104 5.72 -30.42 28.03
CA SER A 104 5.57 -28.99 27.74
C SER A 104 5.10 -28.37 29.05
N ASN A 105 5.81 -27.39 29.60
CA ASN A 105 5.37 -26.71 30.81
C ASN A 105 4.05 -25.97 30.52
N THR A 106 2.94 -26.67 30.75
CA THR A 106 1.59 -26.14 30.72
C THR A 106 1.39 -25.35 32.00
N TYR A 107 1.20 -24.05 31.89
CA TYR A 107 0.79 -23.24 33.03
C TYR A 107 -0.73 -23.15 33.03
N SER A 108 -1.37 -23.91 33.93
CA SER A 108 -2.80 -23.82 34.20
C SER A 108 -3.02 -22.83 35.35
N ASN A 109 -3.36 -21.59 35.04
CA ASN A 109 -3.97 -20.70 36.01
C ASN A 109 -5.40 -20.42 35.51
N GLY A 110 -6.42 -20.89 36.25
CA GLY A 110 -7.82 -20.58 35.96
C GLY A 110 -8.52 -21.40 34.87
N GLY A 111 -7.96 -22.53 34.42
CA GLY A 111 -8.61 -23.43 33.44
C GLY A 111 -8.23 -23.19 31.97
N GLU A 112 -7.39 -22.19 31.69
CA GLU A 112 -6.86 -21.91 30.35
C GLU A 112 -5.48 -22.55 30.15
N THR A 113 -5.23 -23.08 28.94
CA THR A 113 -3.97 -23.74 28.56
C THR A 113 -3.13 -22.82 27.67
N TRP A 114 -1.98 -22.35 28.18
CA TRP A 114 -1.01 -21.52 27.44
C TRP A 114 0.22 -22.34 27.04
N ILE A 115 0.79 -22.10 25.86
CA ILE A 115 1.82 -22.98 25.26
C ILE A 115 2.92 -22.15 24.62
N GLU A 116 4.20 -22.40 24.97
CA GLU A 116 5.47 -21.87 24.42
C GLU A 116 5.60 -21.51 22.89
N VAL A 117 5.64 -20.27 22.32
CA VAL A 117 6.05 -20.02 20.88
C VAL A 117 7.27 -19.14 20.64
N GLY A 118 7.70 -18.35 21.60
CA GLY A 118 8.88 -17.53 21.38
C GLY A 118 9.48 -17.04 22.67
N LYS A 119 10.82 -16.96 22.66
CA LYS A 119 11.64 -16.33 23.71
C LYS A 119 12.38 -15.09 23.19
N THR A 120 12.01 -14.63 22.00
CA THR A 120 12.63 -13.48 21.33
C THR A 120 11.85 -12.20 21.63
N ARG A 121 12.54 -11.05 21.52
CA ARG A 121 11.91 -9.73 21.64
C ARG A 121 10.92 -9.41 20.52
N LEU A 122 10.98 -10.17 19.43
CA LEU A 122 10.11 -10.06 18.26
C LEU A 122 9.51 -11.42 17.94
N LEU A 123 8.19 -11.48 17.82
CA LEU A 123 7.47 -12.65 17.32
C LEU A 123 6.62 -12.22 16.13
N THR A 124 6.85 -12.87 14.99
CA THR A 124 5.95 -12.74 13.83
C THR A 124 4.99 -13.92 13.86
N PRO A 125 3.68 -13.70 14.06
CA PRO A 125 2.71 -14.79 14.03
C PRO A 125 2.75 -15.53 12.70
N THR A 126 2.64 -16.84 12.78
CA THR A 126 2.57 -17.77 11.64
C THR A 126 1.11 -18.04 11.26
N ALA A 127 0.91 -18.79 10.17
CA ALA A 127 -0.42 -19.24 9.77
C ALA A 127 -1.10 -20.13 10.84
N GLU A 128 -0.31 -20.85 11.64
CA GLU A 128 -0.81 -21.71 12.72
C GLU A 128 -1.33 -20.92 13.92
N ASP A 129 -0.86 -19.68 14.08
CA ASP A 129 -1.26 -18.81 15.18
C ASP A 129 -2.63 -18.16 14.93
N VAL A 130 -3.12 -18.17 13.69
CA VAL A 130 -4.38 -17.53 13.29
C VAL A 130 -5.56 -18.03 14.14
N GLY A 131 -6.32 -17.08 14.68
CA GLY A 131 -7.44 -17.33 15.59
C GLY A 131 -7.04 -17.49 17.06
N SER A 132 -5.75 -17.69 17.36
CA SER A 132 -5.23 -17.80 18.73
C SER A 132 -5.04 -16.44 19.37
N VAL A 133 -5.12 -16.39 20.71
CA VAL A 133 -4.72 -15.22 21.49
C VAL A 133 -3.27 -15.38 21.88
N LEU A 134 -2.49 -14.32 21.70
CA LEU A 134 -1.09 -14.27 22.06
C LEU A 134 -0.97 -13.62 23.45
N LYS A 135 -0.11 -14.11 24.35
CA LYS A 135 0.11 -13.49 25.68
C LYS A 135 1.57 -13.17 25.97
N CYS A 136 1.88 -11.87 25.99
CA CYS A 136 3.15 -11.26 26.40
C CYS A 136 3.45 -11.59 27.88
N GLU A 137 4.64 -12.07 28.25
CA GLU A 137 5.11 -12.63 29.54
C GLU A 137 6.14 -11.90 30.44
N VAL A 138 6.50 -10.63 30.38
CA VAL A 138 7.76 -10.14 31.03
C VAL A 138 8.06 -10.60 32.49
N VAL A 139 9.24 -11.22 32.72
CA VAL A 139 9.80 -11.53 34.05
C VAL A 139 11.17 -10.86 34.22
N ALA A 140 11.45 -10.31 35.40
CA ALA A 140 12.77 -9.76 35.71
C ALA A 140 13.69 -10.87 36.24
N ILE A 141 14.96 -10.84 35.82
CA ILE A 141 15.98 -11.82 36.22
C ILE A 141 17.17 -11.12 36.87
N ASP A 142 17.86 -11.79 37.79
CA ASP A 142 19.12 -11.28 38.33
C ASP A 142 20.22 -11.32 37.26
N SER A 143 20.91 -10.20 37.04
CA SER A 143 22.07 -10.16 36.15
C SER A 143 23.25 -10.99 36.70
N ALA A 144 23.34 -11.18 38.01
CA ALA A 144 24.34 -12.03 38.65
C ALA A 144 23.97 -13.53 38.64
N SER A 145 22.68 -13.84 38.46
CA SER A 145 22.15 -15.20 38.37
C SER A 145 21.01 -15.23 37.34
N PRO A 146 21.33 -15.38 36.04
CA PRO A 146 20.35 -15.28 34.94
C PRO A 146 19.27 -16.38 34.97
N TYR A 147 19.37 -17.30 35.92
CA TYR A 147 18.41 -18.39 36.17
C TYR A 147 17.48 -18.12 37.34
N THR A 148 17.63 -16.98 38.02
CA THR A 148 16.82 -16.59 39.18
C THR A 148 15.88 -15.46 38.77
N GLU A 149 14.60 -15.80 38.67
CA GLU A 149 13.52 -14.84 38.48
C GLU A 149 13.35 -14.01 39.77
N ILE A 150 13.28 -12.69 39.63
CA ILE A 150 13.09 -11.75 40.74
C ILE A 150 11.81 -10.95 40.49
N GLY A 151 10.86 -11.01 41.42
CA GLY A 151 9.66 -10.16 41.41
C GLY A 151 8.45 -10.79 40.71
N LYS A 152 7.45 -9.94 40.40
CA LYS A 152 6.18 -10.35 39.79
C LYS A 152 6.31 -10.41 38.25
N SER A 153 5.70 -11.41 37.62
CA SER A 153 5.55 -11.46 36.16
C SER A 153 4.51 -10.45 35.68
N PHE A 154 4.76 -9.83 34.53
CA PHE A 154 3.85 -8.91 33.87
C PHE A 154 3.35 -9.54 32.57
N SER A 155 2.04 -9.81 32.49
CA SER A 155 1.47 -10.40 31.29
C SER A 155 0.49 -9.49 30.56
N VAL A 156 0.55 -9.44 29.23
CA VAL A 156 -0.40 -8.69 28.39
C VAL A 156 -0.90 -9.56 27.23
N PRO A 157 -2.20 -9.94 27.18
CA PRO A 157 -2.77 -10.65 26.05
C PRO A 157 -3.03 -9.71 24.86
N THR A 158 -3.00 -10.25 23.64
CA THR A 158 -3.37 -9.56 22.40
C THR A 158 -4.81 -9.86 22.00
N ALA A 159 -5.30 -9.18 20.96
CA ALA A 159 -6.44 -9.69 20.18
C ALA A 159 -6.09 -11.01 19.46
N ARG A 160 -7.09 -11.73 18.95
CA ARG A 160 -6.84 -12.94 18.15
C ARG A 160 -5.98 -12.62 16.93
N VAL A 161 -4.97 -13.45 16.68
CA VAL A 161 -4.15 -13.37 15.46
C VAL A 161 -5.06 -13.50 14.25
N ARG A 162 -4.87 -12.63 13.27
CA ARG A 162 -5.64 -12.67 12.02
C ARG A 162 -4.79 -13.21 10.88
N PRO A 163 -5.40 -13.76 9.82
CA PRO A 163 -4.66 -14.19 8.64
C PRO A 163 -3.76 -13.08 8.11
N ALA A 164 -2.64 -13.48 7.51
CA ALA A 164 -1.77 -12.53 6.85
C ALA A 164 -2.56 -11.77 5.76
N PRO A 165 -2.32 -10.46 5.62
CA PRO A 165 -2.98 -9.67 4.60
C PRO A 165 -2.73 -10.28 3.20
N SER A 166 -3.79 -10.57 2.44
CA SER A 166 -3.73 -11.18 1.11
C SER A 166 -4.68 -10.44 0.15
N PRO A 167 -4.20 -9.38 -0.53
CA PRO A 167 -5.03 -8.65 -1.47
C PRO A 167 -5.44 -9.56 -2.64
N PRO A 168 -6.60 -9.32 -3.27
CA PRO A 168 -7.04 -10.09 -4.43
C PRO A 168 -6.04 -10.05 -5.57
N LYS A 169 -5.74 -11.23 -6.13
CA LYS A 169 -4.90 -11.35 -7.32
C LYS A 169 -5.74 -10.99 -8.54
N ARG A 170 -5.30 -9.98 -9.29
CA ARG A 170 -5.90 -9.54 -10.54
C ARG A 170 -4.86 -9.64 -11.64
N ASN A 171 -5.25 -10.18 -12.79
CA ASN A 171 -4.33 -10.41 -13.90
C ASN A 171 -4.39 -9.26 -14.90
N LEU A 172 -3.25 -9.03 -15.57
CA LEU A 172 -3.19 -8.12 -16.70
C LEU A 172 -3.79 -8.85 -17.93
N VAL A 173 -4.88 -8.31 -18.47
CA VAL A 173 -5.62 -8.89 -19.60
C VAL A 173 -5.19 -8.19 -20.88
N ALA A 174 -4.61 -8.95 -21.80
CA ALA A 174 -4.20 -8.44 -23.10
C ALA A 174 -5.41 -7.95 -23.90
N ILE A 175 -5.24 -6.81 -24.56
CA ILE A 175 -6.17 -6.27 -25.53
C ILE A 175 -5.53 -6.56 -26.88
N THR A 176 -6.22 -7.30 -27.77
CA THR A 176 -5.70 -7.56 -29.12
C THR A 176 -5.33 -6.22 -29.78
N PRO A 177 -4.03 -5.97 -30.05
CA PRO A 177 -3.60 -4.68 -30.55
C PRO A 177 -4.09 -4.49 -31.99
N PRO A 178 -4.33 -3.24 -32.43
CA PRO A 178 -4.54 -2.96 -33.85
C PRO A 178 -3.40 -3.59 -34.67
N LYS A 179 -3.72 -4.23 -35.80
CA LYS A 179 -2.79 -5.04 -36.62
C LYS A 179 -1.55 -4.30 -37.17
N HIS A 180 -1.38 -3.02 -36.86
CA HIS A 180 -0.29 -2.21 -37.37
C HIS A 180 0.24 -1.28 -36.26
N ILE A 181 1.56 -1.17 -36.21
CA ILE A 181 2.35 -0.22 -35.42
C ILE A 181 2.56 -0.63 -33.95
N VAL A 182 3.44 -1.62 -33.73
CA VAL A 182 4.10 -1.80 -32.43
C VAL A 182 5.60 -1.87 -32.70
N ALA A 183 6.34 -0.83 -32.31
CA ALA A 183 7.79 -0.92 -32.22
C ALA A 183 8.32 -0.19 -30.99
N ALA A 184 9.44 -0.74 -30.54
CA ALA A 184 10.49 -0.16 -29.72
C ALA A 184 10.41 -0.30 -28.19
N GLY A 185 9.29 -0.26 -27.48
CA GLY A 185 9.34 -0.49 -26.03
C GLY A 185 7.99 -0.44 -25.33
N LYS A 186 7.90 -1.08 -24.16
CA LYS A 186 6.66 -1.20 -23.39
C LYS A 186 6.84 -0.86 -21.94
N PHE A 187 5.84 -0.28 -21.30
CA PHE A 187 5.86 -0.01 -19.88
C PHE A 187 4.47 -0.08 -19.29
N THR A 188 4.39 -0.14 -17.97
CA THR A 188 3.15 -0.24 -17.22
C THR A 188 2.97 0.95 -16.29
N ALA A 189 1.75 1.46 -16.22
CA ALA A 189 1.40 2.55 -15.31
C ALA A 189 0.16 2.18 -14.50
N LEU A 190 0.24 2.39 -13.19
CA LEU A 190 -0.83 2.15 -12.22
C LEU A 190 -1.32 3.48 -11.64
N THR A 191 -2.63 3.61 -11.42
CA THR A 191 -3.18 4.66 -10.55
C THR A 191 -3.98 4.05 -9.42
N TYR A 192 -3.81 4.56 -8.20
CA TYR A 192 -4.51 4.05 -7.03
C TYR A 192 -4.62 5.07 -5.90
N ASN A 193 -5.85 5.43 -5.53
CA ASN A 193 -6.15 6.13 -4.29
C ASN A 193 -6.05 5.15 -3.11
N LEU A 194 -5.16 5.42 -2.15
CA LEU A 194 -4.82 4.49 -1.06
C LEU A 194 -5.73 4.57 0.16
N LEU A 195 -6.70 5.50 0.18
CA LEU A 195 -7.49 5.87 1.35
C LEU A 195 -6.59 6.32 2.51
N ALA A 196 -6.38 7.63 2.66
CA ALA A 196 -5.55 8.15 3.74
C ALA A 196 -6.14 7.74 5.09
N ASP A 197 -5.28 7.48 6.08
CA ASP A 197 -5.74 7.04 7.39
C ASP A 197 -6.59 8.08 8.11
N LEU A 198 -6.35 9.35 7.82
CA LEU A 198 -7.17 10.46 8.27
C LEU A 198 -8.64 10.39 7.80
N TYR A 199 -8.93 9.69 6.70
CA TYR A 199 -10.27 9.50 6.15
C TYR A 199 -10.85 8.11 6.48
N ALA A 200 -10.03 7.15 6.91
CA ALA A 200 -10.44 5.78 7.24
C ALA A 200 -11.18 5.67 8.59
N THR A 201 -12.25 6.46 8.78
CA THR A 201 -12.99 6.58 10.03
C THR A 201 -14.12 5.55 10.14
N ALA A 202 -14.46 5.16 11.38
CA ALA A 202 -15.58 4.25 11.64
C ALA A 202 -16.95 4.87 11.28
N GLU A 203 -17.06 6.20 11.20
CA GLU A 203 -18.28 6.87 10.77
C GLU A 203 -18.51 6.67 9.27
N GLN A 204 -17.51 7.01 8.45
CA GLN A 204 -17.56 6.85 7.00
C GLN A 204 -17.66 5.37 6.58
N PHE A 205 -16.97 4.50 7.33
CA PHE A 205 -16.87 3.07 7.04
C PHE A 205 -17.53 2.22 8.14
N SER A 206 -18.74 2.58 8.55
CA SER A 206 -19.50 1.91 9.63
C SER A 206 -19.77 0.41 9.43
N TYR A 207 -19.65 -0.08 8.20
CA TYR A 207 -19.74 -1.51 7.85
C TYR A 207 -18.41 -2.27 8.03
N CYS A 208 -17.30 -1.56 8.19
CA CYS A 208 -15.99 -2.15 8.42
C CYS A 208 -15.76 -2.42 9.90
N GLN A 209 -15.15 -3.57 10.18
CA GLN A 209 -14.61 -3.80 11.50
C GLN A 209 -13.42 -2.84 11.75
N PRO A 210 -13.22 -2.31 12.96
CA PRO A 210 -12.14 -1.34 13.25
C PRO A 210 -10.76 -1.80 12.78
N TRP A 211 -10.50 -3.11 12.86
CA TRP A 211 -9.23 -3.69 12.46
C TRP A 211 -8.99 -3.65 10.95
N VAL A 212 -10.04 -3.65 10.12
CA VAL A 212 -9.93 -3.52 8.66
C VAL A 212 -9.45 -2.11 8.29
N LEU A 213 -9.91 -1.11 9.03
CA LEU A 213 -9.56 0.30 8.81
C LEU A 213 -8.18 0.65 9.35
N ALA A 214 -7.70 -0.08 10.35
CA ALA A 214 -6.42 0.20 10.98
C ALA A 214 -5.25 0.22 9.98
N TRP A 215 -4.50 1.32 9.94
CA TRP A 215 -3.34 1.49 9.07
C TRP A 215 -2.33 0.34 9.16
N GLY A 216 -2.09 -0.20 10.35
CA GLY A 216 -1.19 -1.35 10.55
C GLY A 216 -1.54 -2.57 9.70
N TYR A 217 -2.84 -2.81 9.47
CA TYR A 217 -3.34 -3.85 8.57
C TYR A 217 -3.27 -3.41 7.11
N ARG A 218 -3.87 -2.25 6.80
CA ARG A 218 -4.02 -1.76 5.42
C ARG A 218 -2.66 -1.59 4.74
N LYS A 219 -1.67 -1.01 5.41
CA LYS A 219 -0.35 -0.72 4.83
C LYS A 219 0.35 -1.96 4.29
N GLN A 220 0.19 -3.11 4.95
CA GLN A 220 0.81 -4.37 4.55
C GLN A 220 0.11 -4.98 3.35
N ASN A 221 -1.23 -4.89 3.30
CA ASN A 221 -2.01 -5.27 2.11
C ASN A 221 -1.68 -4.39 0.91
N LEU A 222 -1.70 -3.06 1.09
CA LEU A 222 -1.40 -2.10 0.03
C LEU A 222 0.00 -2.32 -0.53
N LEU A 223 1.01 -2.53 0.32
CA LEU A 223 2.37 -2.83 -0.14
C LEU A 223 2.42 -4.13 -0.95
N LYS A 224 1.76 -5.21 -0.48
CA LYS A 224 1.70 -6.48 -1.20
C LYS A 224 0.98 -6.34 -2.55
N GLU A 225 -0.09 -5.56 -2.62
CA GLU A 225 -0.84 -5.30 -3.84
C GLU A 225 0.01 -4.54 -4.86
N LEU A 226 0.61 -3.42 -4.44
CA LEU A 226 1.49 -2.59 -5.29
C LEU A 226 2.69 -3.38 -5.84
N LEU A 227 3.37 -4.14 -4.98
CA LEU A 227 4.51 -4.99 -5.38
C LEU A 227 4.09 -6.18 -6.24
N GLY A 228 2.88 -6.71 -6.01
CA GLY A 228 2.32 -7.82 -6.77
C GLY A 228 2.10 -7.46 -8.24
N TYR A 229 1.72 -6.22 -8.53
CA TYR A 229 1.51 -5.73 -9.89
C TYR A 229 2.81 -5.43 -10.66
N ARG A 230 3.91 -5.16 -9.96
CA ARG A 230 5.23 -4.85 -10.58
C ARG A 230 5.16 -3.74 -11.63
N ALA A 231 4.26 -2.78 -11.46
CA ALA A 231 4.08 -1.71 -12.43
C ALA A 231 5.32 -0.81 -12.48
N ASP A 232 5.67 -0.30 -13.65
CA ASP A 232 6.90 0.51 -13.80
C ASP A 232 6.74 1.92 -13.24
N ILE A 233 5.51 2.44 -13.26
CA ILE A 233 5.11 3.75 -12.74
C ILE A 233 3.87 3.57 -11.85
N LEU A 234 3.90 4.12 -10.63
CA LEU A 234 2.79 4.13 -9.68
C LEU A 234 2.36 5.58 -9.40
N CYS A 235 1.15 5.95 -9.79
CA CYS A 235 0.51 7.21 -9.46
C CYS A 235 -0.45 7.01 -8.28
N LEU A 236 -0.05 7.41 -7.08
CA LEU A 236 -0.81 7.18 -5.86
C LEU A 236 -1.43 8.48 -5.34
N GLN A 237 -2.69 8.40 -4.90
CA GLN A 237 -3.43 9.49 -4.26
C GLN A 237 -3.71 9.14 -2.79
N GLU A 238 -4.09 10.15 -2.01
CA GLU A 238 -4.33 10.03 -0.57
C GLU A 238 -3.16 9.41 0.22
N VAL A 239 -1.95 9.76 -0.19
CA VAL A 239 -0.75 9.31 0.49
C VAL A 239 -0.45 10.27 1.65
N GLN A 240 -0.77 9.84 2.87
CA GLN A 240 -0.47 10.60 4.09
C GLN A 240 1.05 10.81 4.25
N SER A 241 1.45 12.00 4.68
CA SER A 241 2.86 12.44 4.70
C SER A 241 3.78 11.52 5.53
N ASN A 242 3.41 11.20 6.78
CA ASN A 242 4.17 10.24 7.58
C ASN A 242 4.19 8.83 6.95
N HIS A 243 3.10 8.39 6.32
CA HIS A 243 3.03 7.08 5.69
C HIS A 243 3.90 6.98 4.45
N PHE A 244 4.08 8.09 3.72
CA PHE A 244 5.06 8.18 2.64
C PHE A 244 6.48 8.03 3.17
N HIS A 245 6.87 8.87 4.13
CA HIS A 245 8.26 8.95 4.61
C HIS A 245 8.70 7.74 5.43
N ASP A 246 7.83 7.23 6.31
CA ASP A 246 8.19 6.21 7.29
C ASP A 246 7.98 4.79 6.76
N PHE A 247 7.20 4.62 5.68
CA PHE A 247 6.79 3.29 5.20
C PHE A 247 6.86 3.14 3.68
N LEU A 248 6.00 3.82 2.90
CA LEU A 248 5.86 3.54 1.47
C LEU A 248 7.16 3.80 0.68
N ALA A 249 7.82 4.93 0.90
CA ALA A 249 9.05 5.25 0.20
C ALA A 249 10.22 4.32 0.56
N PRO A 250 10.55 4.08 1.85
CA PRO A 250 11.58 3.12 2.21
C PRO A 250 11.31 1.70 1.71
N GLU A 251 10.06 1.21 1.78
CA GLU A 251 9.74 -0.15 1.34
C GLU A 251 9.81 -0.28 -0.19
N LEU A 252 9.21 0.63 -0.96
CA LEU A 252 9.27 0.58 -2.42
C LEU A 252 10.69 0.82 -2.95
N GLN A 253 11.53 1.59 -2.23
CA GLN A 253 12.94 1.77 -2.57
C GLN A 253 13.73 0.46 -2.51
N LYS A 254 13.47 -0.42 -1.53
CA LYS A 254 14.07 -1.77 -1.47
C LYS A 254 13.75 -2.60 -2.71
N HIS A 255 12.60 -2.31 -3.35
CA HIS A 255 12.15 -2.96 -4.57
C HIS A 255 12.50 -2.19 -5.86
N GLY A 256 13.42 -1.21 -5.78
CA GLY A 256 13.97 -0.54 -6.95
C GLY A 256 13.18 0.65 -7.48
N TYR A 257 12.21 1.14 -6.72
CA TYR A 257 11.52 2.38 -7.05
C TYR A 257 12.28 3.59 -6.51
N THR A 258 12.15 4.70 -7.23
CA THR A 258 12.37 6.04 -6.69
C THR A 258 11.04 6.80 -6.74
N ALA A 259 10.93 7.88 -5.96
CA ALA A 259 9.65 8.55 -5.74
C ALA A 259 9.77 10.06 -5.75
N ILE A 260 8.70 10.70 -6.21
CA ILE A 260 8.42 12.10 -5.93
C ILE A 260 7.09 12.20 -5.17
N TYR A 261 6.99 13.19 -4.30
CA TYR A 261 5.80 13.40 -3.47
C TYR A 261 5.44 14.89 -3.40
N LYS A 262 4.13 15.16 -3.28
CA LYS A 262 3.59 16.48 -3.00
C LYS A 262 2.37 16.34 -2.09
N LYS A 263 2.49 16.84 -0.86
CA LYS A 263 1.37 17.01 0.07
C LYS A 263 0.41 18.11 -0.39
N LYS A 264 -0.86 18.00 0.00
CA LYS A 264 -1.82 19.11 -0.05
C LYS A 264 -1.34 20.28 0.80
N THR A 265 -1.83 21.47 0.50
CA THR A 265 -1.28 22.72 1.05
C THR A 265 -1.97 23.21 2.32
N THR A 266 -3.21 22.79 2.58
CA THR A 266 -3.92 23.24 3.79
C THR A 266 -3.47 22.41 4.97
N GLU A 267 -2.92 23.07 5.98
CA GLU A 267 -2.79 22.50 7.30
C GLU A 267 -4.20 22.42 7.88
N ILE A 268 -4.74 21.20 8.02
CA ILE A 268 -5.93 20.99 8.84
C ILE A 268 -5.58 21.60 10.21
N TYR A 269 -6.50 22.31 10.88
CA TYR A 269 -6.32 22.88 12.22
C TYR A 269 -5.98 21.83 13.31
N THR A 270 -5.77 20.57 12.93
CA THR A 270 -4.92 19.65 13.68
C THR A 270 -3.49 20.17 13.60
N GLY A 271 -2.90 20.65 14.70
CA GLY A 271 -1.51 21.14 14.75
C GLY A 271 -0.42 20.10 14.41
N ASN A 272 -0.74 19.06 13.65
CA ASN A 272 0.09 17.95 13.23
C ASN A 272 0.17 17.90 11.69
N SER A 273 1.16 18.59 11.11
CA SER A 273 1.43 18.60 9.67
C SER A 273 1.76 17.22 9.06
N TYR A 274 1.98 16.21 9.90
CA TYR A 274 2.24 14.82 9.48
C TYR A 274 0.98 14.06 9.02
N ALA A 275 -0.22 14.55 9.34
CA ALA A 275 -1.48 13.92 8.97
C ALA A 275 -2.07 14.42 7.63
N ILE A 276 -1.35 15.25 6.87
CA ILE A 276 -1.80 15.77 5.58
C ILE A 276 -1.50 14.74 4.49
N ASP A 277 -2.48 14.45 3.62
CA ASP A 277 -2.30 13.58 2.46
C ASP A 277 -1.83 14.32 1.21
N GLY A 278 -1.55 13.57 0.15
CA GLY A 278 -1.08 14.12 -1.12
C GLY A 278 -0.93 13.07 -2.21
N CYS A 279 -0.25 13.45 -3.27
CA CYS A 279 0.04 12.59 -4.40
C CYS A 279 1.50 12.14 -4.39
N ALA A 280 1.75 10.86 -4.64
CA ALA A 280 3.07 10.30 -4.82
C ALA A 280 3.19 9.66 -6.21
N THR A 281 4.30 9.87 -6.90
CA THR A 281 4.62 9.16 -8.14
C THR A 281 5.89 8.37 -7.94
N PHE A 282 5.79 7.04 -8.00
CA PHE A 282 6.92 6.14 -7.96
C PHE A 282 7.25 5.65 -9.37
N PHE A 283 8.52 5.42 -9.65
CA PHE A 283 8.95 4.84 -10.91
C PHE A 283 10.21 3.99 -10.72
N ARG A 284 10.32 2.93 -11.51
CA ARG A 284 11.45 2.00 -11.48
C ARG A 284 12.75 2.68 -11.91
N ARG A 285 13.75 2.72 -11.03
CA ARG A 285 15.03 3.43 -11.26
C ARG A 285 15.89 2.82 -12.38
N ASP A 286 15.68 1.55 -12.69
CA ASP A 286 16.32 0.83 -13.78
C ASP A 286 15.63 1.08 -15.13
N ARG A 287 14.45 1.71 -15.13
CA ARG A 287 13.66 1.96 -16.34
C ARG A 287 13.45 3.43 -16.64
N PHE A 288 13.42 4.26 -15.59
CA PHE A 288 13.11 5.68 -15.70
C PHE A 288 14.02 6.52 -14.81
N ALA A 289 14.49 7.64 -15.35
CA ALA A 289 15.17 8.71 -14.61
C ALA A 289 14.33 9.98 -14.58
N LEU A 290 14.28 10.67 -13.44
CA LEU A 290 13.60 11.96 -13.34
C LEU A 290 14.39 13.03 -14.08
N VAL A 291 13.75 13.69 -15.04
CA VAL A 291 14.31 14.86 -15.73
C VAL A 291 13.82 16.14 -15.09
N LYS A 292 12.51 16.24 -14.84
CA LYS A 292 11.90 17.44 -14.29
C LYS A 292 10.65 17.13 -13.49
N LYS A 293 10.42 17.90 -12.43
CA LYS A 293 9.23 17.85 -11.59
C LYS A 293 8.51 19.19 -11.68
N TYR A 294 7.20 19.15 -11.82
CA TYR A 294 6.32 20.32 -11.63
C TYR A 294 5.27 20.00 -10.57
N GLU A 295 5.01 20.97 -9.71
CA GLU A 295 3.99 20.87 -8.67
C GLU A 295 2.94 21.94 -8.95
N VAL A 296 1.70 21.51 -9.12
CA VAL A 296 0.56 22.40 -9.29
C VAL A 296 -0.21 22.43 -7.98
N GLU A 297 -0.31 23.63 -7.42
CA GLU A 297 -1.17 23.90 -6.26
C GLU A 297 -2.37 24.69 -6.77
N PHE A 298 -3.55 24.07 -6.79
CA PHE A 298 -4.74 24.74 -7.32
C PHE A 298 -5.09 25.98 -6.49
N ASN A 299 -4.77 26.01 -5.20
CA ASN A 299 -4.85 27.22 -4.38
C ASN A 299 -4.10 28.43 -4.97
N LYS A 300 -2.87 28.24 -5.45
CA LYS A 300 -2.10 29.34 -6.07
C LYS A 300 -2.76 29.84 -7.35
N ALA A 301 -3.27 28.91 -8.17
CA ALA A 301 -4.02 29.26 -9.38
C ALA A 301 -5.35 29.99 -9.05
N ALA A 302 -6.02 29.60 -7.97
CA ALA A 302 -7.26 30.21 -7.51
C ALA A 302 -7.04 31.65 -7.05
N LEU A 303 -5.95 31.93 -6.33
CA LEU A 303 -5.56 33.28 -5.93
C LEU A 303 -5.39 34.18 -7.16
N SER A 304 -4.63 33.73 -8.18
CA SER A 304 -4.44 34.48 -9.42
C SER A 304 -5.76 34.70 -10.20
N LEU A 305 -6.70 33.75 -10.16
CA LEU A 305 -8.01 33.95 -10.75
C LEU A 305 -8.84 34.99 -9.98
N SER A 306 -8.78 34.94 -8.64
CA SER A 306 -9.56 35.82 -7.77
C SER A 306 -9.17 37.30 -7.89
N ASP A 307 -7.95 37.60 -8.34
CA ASP A 307 -7.52 38.97 -8.61
C ASP A 307 -8.21 39.59 -9.84
N ASN A 308 -8.76 38.77 -10.72
CA ASN A 308 -9.55 39.20 -11.87
C ASN A 308 -11.08 39.18 -11.61
N ILE A 309 -11.51 38.75 -10.43
CA ILE A 309 -12.91 38.72 -10.01
C ILE A 309 -13.27 40.05 -9.32
N GLN A 310 -14.52 40.49 -9.49
CA GLN A 310 -15.00 41.74 -8.88
C GLN A 310 -14.82 41.71 -7.34
N PRO A 311 -14.45 42.84 -6.71
CA PRO A 311 -14.11 42.88 -5.29
C PRO A 311 -15.21 42.36 -4.35
N ASP A 312 -16.48 42.58 -4.70
CA ASP A 312 -17.67 42.13 -3.97
C ASP A 312 -17.83 40.60 -3.98
N GLN A 313 -17.38 39.94 -5.06
CA GLN A 313 -17.43 38.48 -5.21
C GLN A 313 -16.13 37.78 -4.79
N LYS A 314 -15.03 38.52 -4.58
CA LYS A 314 -13.70 37.95 -4.28
C LYS A 314 -13.71 37.00 -3.07
N LYS A 315 -14.39 37.36 -1.98
CA LYS A 315 -14.50 36.51 -0.78
C LYS A 315 -15.24 35.20 -1.07
N ALA A 316 -16.35 35.27 -1.80
CA ALA A 316 -17.12 34.09 -2.20
C ALA A 316 -16.29 33.19 -3.13
N ALA A 317 -15.55 33.80 -4.06
CA ALA A 317 -14.66 33.10 -4.97
C ALA A 317 -13.54 32.36 -4.24
N LEU A 318 -12.87 33.01 -3.29
CA LEU A 318 -11.84 32.37 -2.48
C LEU A 318 -12.40 31.19 -1.66
N ASN A 319 -13.53 31.36 -0.98
CA ASN A 319 -14.14 30.27 -0.21
C ASN A 319 -14.50 29.05 -1.08
N ARG A 320 -14.92 29.29 -2.32
CA ARG A 320 -15.32 28.24 -3.27
C ARG A 320 -14.11 27.56 -3.93
N LEU A 321 -13.12 28.33 -4.38
CA LEU A 321 -12.00 27.86 -5.21
C LEU A 321 -10.73 27.47 -4.43
N LEU A 322 -10.52 28.03 -3.24
CA LEU A 322 -9.33 27.78 -2.44
C LEU A 322 -9.44 26.39 -1.80
N LYS A 323 -9.21 25.36 -2.63
CA LYS A 323 -9.11 23.95 -2.28
C LYS A 323 -7.66 23.50 -2.45
N ASP A 324 -7.20 22.75 -1.45
CA ASP A 324 -5.82 22.31 -1.28
C ASP A 324 -5.37 21.14 -2.15
N ASN A 325 -6.22 20.74 -3.08
CA ASN A 325 -5.91 19.77 -4.12
C ASN A 325 -4.63 20.17 -4.85
N VAL A 326 -3.89 19.14 -5.28
CA VAL A 326 -2.60 19.29 -5.97
C VAL A 326 -2.53 18.35 -7.17
N ALA A 327 -1.70 18.73 -8.14
CA ALA A 327 -1.22 17.84 -9.19
C ALA A 327 0.30 17.77 -9.17
N LEU A 328 0.82 16.57 -9.41
CA LEU A 328 2.23 16.24 -9.42
C LEU A 328 2.60 15.75 -10.82
N ILE A 329 3.47 16.48 -11.50
CA ILE A 329 3.85 16.19 -12.89
C ILE A 329 5.35 15.85 -12.93
N ALA A 330 5.68 14.69 -13.49
CA ALA A 330 7.04 14.23 -13.71
C ALA A 330 7.32 14.11 -15.20
N VAL A 331 8.41 14.71 -15.67
CA VAL A 331 9.01 14.35 -16.96
C VAL A 331 10.10 13.33 -16.66
N LEU A 332 9.93 12.12 -17.18
CA LEU A 332 10.84 11.00 -17.01
C LEU A 332 11.55 10.69 -18.32
N GLU A 333 12.81 10.27 -18.24
CA GLU A 333 13.57 9.69 -19.33
C GLU A 333 13.51 8.17 -19.22
N ALA A 334 13.15 7.48 -20.30
CA ALA A 334 13.20 6.02 -20.38
C ALA A 334 14.64 5.56 -20.65
N LEU A 335 15.15 4.62 -19.84
CA LEU A 335 16.57 4.23 -19.79
C LEU A 335 16.94 2.96 -20.59
N ASP A 336 15.99 2.10 -20.94
CA ASP A 336 16.21 0.80 -21.60
C ASP A 336 15.11 0.58 -22.64
N PRO A 337 15.44 0.24 -23.91
CA PRO A 337 15.10 1.01 -25.10
C PRO A 337 13.60 1.21 -25.32
N PRO A 338 13.24 2.38 -25.89
CA PRO A 338 12.42 2.37 -27.10
C PRO A 338 13.04 3.00 -28.35
N HIS A 339 14.32 2.77 -28.64
CA HIS A 339 14.86 2.68 -30.01
C HIS A 339 16.39 2.51 -29.95
N PRO A 340 16.97 1.41 -30.47
CA PRO A 340 18.41 1.31 -30.68
C PRO A 340 18.96 2.43 -31.61
N GLU A 341 18.14 2.89 -32.55
CA GLU A 341 18.54 3.95 -33.50
C GLU A 341 18.42 5.38 -32.91
N ALA A 342 17.51 5.61 -31.96
CA ALA A 342 17.37 6.91 -31.27
C ALA A 342 18.44 7.09 -30.19
N THR A 343 18.86 6.00 -29.54
CA THR A 343 20.04 5.96 -28.68
C THR A 343 21.33 6.19 -29.49
N ALA A 344 21.41 5.66 -30.72
CA ALA A 344 22.50 5.99 -31.66
C ALA A 344 22.50 7.46 -32.11
N ALA A 345 21.33 8.13 -32.11
CA ALA A 345 21.17 9.55 -32.43
C ALA A 345 21.26 10.50 -31.21
N GLY A 346 21.52 9.98 -30.00
CA GLY A 346 21.61 10.77 -28.76
C GLY A 346 20.29 11.42 -28.30
N ARG A 347 19.13 10.98 -28.81
CA ARG A 347 17.83 11.55 -28.45
C ARG A 347 17.23 10.82 -27.25
N ARG A 348 17.02 11.54 -26.16
CA ARG A 348 16.40 11.04 -24.93
C ARG A 348 14.92 10.71 -25.18
N GLN A 349 14.49 9.50 -24.86
CA GLN A 349 13.06 9.15 -24.90
C GLN A 349 12.40 9.67 -23.62
N LEU A 350 11.52 10.65 -23.75
CA LEU A 350 10.82 11.24 -22.61
C LEU A 350 9.38 10.73 -22.50
N ILE A 351 8.82 10.82 -21.30
CA ILE A 351 7.40 10.65 -21.02
C ILE A 351 6.99 11.61 -19.89
N CYS A 352 5.83 12.24 -20.04
CA CYS A 352 5.24 13.12 -19.04
C CYS A 352 4.17 12.36 -18.25
N ILE A 353 4.28 12.29 -16.93
CA ILE A 353 3.34 11.62 -16.04
C ILE A 353 2.70 12.67 -15.14
N ALA A 354 1.40 12.88 -15.25
CA ALA A 354 0.63 13.69 -14.33
C ALA A 354 -0.16 12.79 -13.38
N ASN A 355 -0.06 13.08 -12.08
CA ASN A 355 -0.82 12.44 -11.01
C ASN A 355 -1.58 13.52 -10.22
N THR A 356 -2.90 13.40 -10.10
CA THR A 356 -3.73 14.40 -9.40
C THR A 356 -4.79 13.76 -8.50
N HIS A 357 -5.24 14.53 -7.51
CA HIS A 357 -6.46 14.23 -6.75
C HIS A 357 -7.34 15.49 -6.75
N ILE A 358 -8.38 15.50 -7.58
CA ILE A 358 -9.31 16.61 -7.80
C ILE A 358 -10.34 16.68 -6.67
N HIS A 359 -10.93 17.86 -6.45
CA HIS A 359 -11.85 18.10 -5.35
C HIS A 359 -13.04 17.11 -5.28
N ALA A 360 -13.29 16.56 -4.09
CA ALA A 360 -14.25 15.46 -3.91
C ALA A 360 -15.72 15.89 -3.79
N ASN A 361 -16.02 17.14 -3.41
CA ASN A 361 -17.39 17.55 -3.13
C ASN A 361 -18.29 17.44 -4.39
N PRO A 362 -19.36 16.62 -4.39
CA PRO A 362 -20.23 16.42 -5.55
C PRO A 362 -20.99 17.68 -6.00
N GLU A 363 -21.18 18.66 -5.10
CA GLU A 363 -21.91 19.90 -5.38
C GLU A 363 -21.04 20.98 -6.04
N LEU A 364 -19.73 20.76 -6.14
CA LEU A 364 -18.75 21.73 -6.63
C LEU A 364 -18.15 21.32 -7.99
N ASN A 365 -19.02 20.95 -8.94
CA ASN A 365 -18.60 20.51 -10.28
C ASN A 365 -17.84 21.58 -11.07
N ASP A 366 -18.15 22.86 -10.84
CA ASP A 366 -17.40 23.99 -11.40
C ASP A 366 -15.97 24.06 -10.88
N VAL A 367 -15.74 23.79 -9.59
CA VAL A 367 -14.40 23.72 -9.00
C VAL A 367 -13.62 22.56 -9.60
N LYS A 368 -14.23 21.37 -9.71
CA LYS A 368 -13.60 20.20 -10.33
C LYS A 368 -13.22 20.47 -11.78
N LEU A 369 -14.17 20.98 -12.57
CA LEU A 369 -13.96 21.31 -13.97
C LEU A 369 -12.85 22.36 -14.14
N TRP A 370 -12.85 23.39 -13.30
CA TRP A 370 -11.81 24.41 -13.31
C TRP A 370 -10.42 23.85 -12.96
N GLN A 371 -10.32 22.97 -11.96
CA GLN A 371 -9.06 22.28 -11.61
C GLN A 371 -8.56 21.41 -12.77
N VAL A 372 -9.44 20.62 -13.37
CA VAL A 372 -9.13 19.79 -14.53
C VAL A 372 -8.68 20.63 -15.72
N HIS A 373 -9.41 21.69 -16.04
CA HIS A 373 -9.04 22.63 -17.10
C HIS A 373 -7.66 23.27 -16.83
N THR A 374 -7.40 23.71 -15.60
CA THR A 374 -6.12 24.30 -15.18
C THR A 374 -4.96 23.31 -15.35
N LEU A 375 -5.15 22.05 -14.95
CA LEU A 375 -4.17 20.98 -15.16
C LEU A 375 -3.87 20.78 -16.65
N LEU A 376 -4.91 20.64 -17.48
CA LEU A 376 -4.77 20.41 -18.92
C LEU A 376 -4.07 21.58 -19.62
N LYS A 377 -4.37 22.83 -19.25
CA LYS A 377 -3.63 24.01 -19.74
C LYS A 377 -2.17 24.02 -19.31
N GLY A 378 -1.86 23.53 -18.12
CA GLY A 378 -0.48 23.32 -17.68
C GLY A 378 0.25 22.29 -18.54
N LEU A 379 -0.40 21.17 -18.82
CA LEU A 379 0.13 20.08 -19.65
C LEU A 379 0.31 20.50 -21.12
N GLU A 380 -0.60 21.29 -21.69
CA GLU A 380 -0.44 21.86 -23.04
C GLU A 380 0.83 22.70 -23.17
N LYS A 381 1.18 23.50 -22.14
CA LYS A 381 2.42 24.28 -22.14
C LYS A 381 3.65 23.38 -22.16
N ILE A 382 3.60 22.23 -21.48
CA ILE A 382 4.66 21.22 -21.51
C ILE A 382 4.73 20.58 -22.90
N ALA A 383 3.59 20.17 -23.47
CA ALA A 383 3.49 19.57 -24.79
C ALA A 383 4.00 20.52 -25.90
N ALA A 384 3.73 21.82 -25.77
CA ALA A 384 4.22 22.83 -26.71
C ALA A 384 5.74 23.04 -26.64
N SER A 385 6.36 22.75 -25.48
CA SER A 385 7.81 22.89 -25.29
C SER A 385 8.60 21.69 -25.82
N ALA A 386 7.97 20.52 -25.90
CA ALA A 386 8.56 19.30 -26.42
C ALA A 386 7.46 18.29 -26.75
N ASP A 387 7.61 17.62 -27.89
CA ASP A 387 6.74 16.50 -28.30
C ASP A 387 7.02 15.28 -27.42
N ILE A 388 6.31 15.22 -26.28
CA ILE A 388 6.50 14.23 -25.20
C ILE A 388 5.19 13.46 -25.00
N PRO A 389 5.19 12.12 -25.13
CA PRO A 389 4.05 11.29 -24.76
C PRO A 389 3.59 11.57 -23.33
N MET A 390 2.28 11.61 -23.08
CA MET A 390 1.75 11.93 -21.76
C MET A 390 0.82 10.85 -21.22
N LEU A 391 0.95 10.58 -19.92
CA LEU A 391 -0.05 9.92 -19.11
C LEU A 391 -0.64 10.90 -18.10
N VAL A 392 -1.95 10.96 -18.02
CA VAL A 392 -2.68 11.73 -17.00
C VAL A 392 -3.50 10.76 -16.17
N ALA A 393 -3.03 10.51 -14.96
CA ALA A 393 -3.59 9.56 -14.03
C ALA A 393 -4.07 10.26 -12.76
N GLY A 394 -5.05 9.66 -12.08
CA GLY A 394 -5.46 10.14 -10.78
C GLY A 394 -6.90 9.85 -10.44
N ASP A 395 -7.27 10.33 -9.26
CA ASP A 395 -8.65 10.42 -8.80
C ASP A 395 -9.20 11.80 -9.21
N PHE A 396 -10.14 11.79 -10.14
CA PHE A 396 -10.75 13.00 -10.68
C PHE A 396 -12.05 13.38 -9.97
N ASN A 397 -12.56 12.55 -9.06
CA ASN A 397 -13.84 12.76 -8.37
C ASN A 397 -14.99 13.16 -9.32
N SER A 398 -14.92 12.66 -10.56
CA SER A 398 -15.78 13.04 -11.68
C SER A 398 -16.21 11.78 -12.40
N VAL A 399 -17.51 11.54 -12.48
CA VAL A 399 -18.08 10.35 -13.11
C VAL A 399 -18.05 10.43 -14.64
N PRO A 400 -18.07 9.28 -15.35
CA PRO A 400 -18.18 9.27 -16.80
C PRO A 400 -19.40 10.07 -17.28
N GLY A 401 -19.19 10.95 -18.27
CA GLY A 401 -20.22 11.84 -18.80
C GLY A 401 -20.39 13.18 -18.08
N SER A 402 -19.70 13.42 -16.95
CA SER A 402 -19.62 14.76 -16.34
C SER A 402 -18.92 15.77 -17.26
N ALA A 403 -18.98 17.07 -16.93
CA ALA A 403 -18.30 18.11 -17.72
C ALA A 403 -16.77 17.93 -17.64
N ALA A 404 -16.25 17.63 -16.44
CA ALA A 404 -14.83 17.38 -16.24
C ALA A 404 -14.35 16.13 -17.00
N HIS A 405 -15.12 15.03 -16.99
CA HIS A 405 -14.83 13.85 -17.80
C HIS A 405 -14.88 14.14 -19.30
N SER A 406 -15.93 14.85 -19.76
CA SER A 406 -16.05 15.26 -21.16
C SER A 406 -14.88 16.11 -21.62
N LEU A 407 -14.43 17.06 -20.78
CA LEU A 407 -13.23 17.84 -21.08
C LEU A 407 -12.01 16.93 -21.28
N LEU A 408 -11.78 15.96 -20.40
CA LEU A 408 -10.64 15.04 -20.47
C LEU A 408 -10.62 14.18 -21.74
N VAL A 409 -11.76 13.58 -22.12
CA VAL A 409 -11.80 12.56 -23.19
C VAL A 409 -12.32 13.08 -24.53
N LYS A 410 -13.09 14.17 -24.54
CA LYS A 410 -13.63 14.80 -25.77
C LYS A 410 -12.91 16.09 -26.13
N ARG A 411 -11.97 16.54 -25.29
CA ARG A 411 -11.17 17.77 -25.44
C ARG A 411 -11.95 19.07 -25.27
N SER A 412 -13.26 19.02 -25.10
CA SER A 412 -14.11 20.18 -24.89
C SER A 412 -15.35 19.83 -24.06
N VAL A 413 -16.00 20.85 -23.52
CA VAL A 413 -17.31 20.73 -22.88
C VAL A 413 -18.37 21.37 -23.77
N GLU A 414 -19.47 20.66 -23.99
CA GLU A 414 -20.61 21.19 -24.73
C GLU A 414 -21.17 22.45 -24.03
N PRO A 415 -21.46 23.55 -24.76
CA PRO A 415 -21.93 24.79 -24.14
C PRO A 415 -23.22 24.67 -23.32
N ASN A 416 -24.07 23.69 -23.65
CA ASN A 416 -25.35 23.43 -22.98
C ASN A 416 -25.26 22.30 -21.94
N HIS A 417 -24.05 21.92 -21.52
CA HIS A 417 -23.87 20.84 -20.55
C HIS A 417 -24.50 21.21 -19.18
N PRO A 418 -25.33 20.35 -18.56
CA PRO A 418 -26.08 20.70 -17.35
C PRO A 418 -25.23 21.20 -16.18
N GLU A 419 -24.04 20.63 -15.99
CA GLU A 419 -23.11 21.04 -14.92
C GLU A 419 -22.56 22.47 -15.10
N LEU A 420 -22.63 23.07 -16.30
CA LEU A 420 -22.22 24.46 -16.52
C LEU A 420 -23.25 25.47 -15.98
N HIS A 421 -24.47 25.03 -15.64
CA HIS A 421 -25.45 25.90 -14.99
C HIS A 421 -25.07 26.24 -13.55
N ASN A 422 -24.30 25.38 -12.87
CA ASN A 422 -23.79 25.60 -11.52
C ASN A 422 -22.47 26.39 -11.56
N ASP A 423 -22.53 27.63 -12.05
CA ASP A 423 -21.38 28.55 -12.13
C ASP A 423 -21.71 29.90 -11.45
N PRO A 424 -21.85 29.93 -10.12
CA PRO A 424 -22.27 31.13 -9.38
C PRO A 424 -21.28 32.30 -9.48
N LEU A 425 -20.04 32.03 -9.92
CA LEU A 425 -18.96 33.01 -10.01
C LEU A 425 -18.61 33.38 -11.46
N GLY A 426 -19.26 32.76 -12.46
CA GLY A 426 -18.96 32.98 -13.87
C GLY A 426 -17.55 32.52 -14.29
N ILE A 427 -16.91 31.61 -13.54
CA ILE A 427 -15.51 31.20 -13.73
C ILE A 427 -15.34 30.26 -14.93
N LEU A 428 -16.43 29.66 -15.41
CA LEU A 428 -16.42 28.74 -16.54
C LEU A 428 -16.73 29.45 -17.87
N ARG A 429 -17.00 30.77 -17.84
CA ARG A 429 -17.42 31.53 -19.02
C ARG A 429 -16.26 32.23 -19.74
N PRO A 430 -16.34 32.36 -21.07
CA PRO A 430 -17.31 31.71 -21.94
C PRO A 430 -17.00 30.20 -22.07
N ALA A 431 -18.05 29.38 -22.23
CA ALA A 431 -17.89 27.93 -22.36
C ALA A 431 -16.98 27.52 -23.53
N SER A 432 -16.85 28.37 -24.56
CA SER A 432 -15.91 28.19 -25.68
C SER A 432 -14.43 28.13 -25.26
N LYS A 433 -14.08 28.55 -24.03
CA LYS A 433 -12.72 28.42 -23.49
C LYS A 433 -12.48 27.07 -22.80
N LEU A 434 -13.52 26.28 -22.53
CA LEU A 434 -13.42 24.98 -21.87
C LEU A 434 -13.01 23.91 -22.89
N GLN A 435 -11.78 24.01 -23.39
CA GLN A 435 -11.22 23.11 -24.39
C GLN A 435 -9.70 22.98 -24.28
N HIS A 436 -9.15 21.88 -24.78
CA HIS A 436 -7.70 21.65 -24.91
C HIS A 436 -7.34 20.89 -26.20
N GLN A 437 -6.06 20.78 -26.50
CA GLN A 437 -5.51 20.18 -27.73
C GLN A 437 -4.86 18.83 -27.52
N LEU A 438 -4.59 18.45 -26.26
CA LEU A 438 -4.01 17.14 -25.94
C LEU A 438 -4.91 16.00 -26.46
N PRO A 439 -4.38 15.04 -27.23
CA PRO A 439 -5.16 13.95 -27.81
C PRO A 439 -5.37 12.80 -26.83
N LEU A 440 -6.01 13.09 -25.69
CA LEU A 440 -6.20 12.14 -24.60
C LEU A 440 -7.33 11.14 -24.86
N ALA A 441 -7.13 9.89 -24.44
CA ALA A 441 -8.18 8.88 -24.30
C ALA A 441 -7.95 8.02 -23.05
N SER A 442 -9.01 7.42 -22.51
CA SER A 442 -8.91 6.46 -21.40
C SER A 442 -8.26 5.16 -21.86
N ALA A 443 -7.30 4.66 -21.10
CA ALA A 443 -6.63 3.38 -21.38
C ALA A 443 -7.60 2.19 -21.36
N TYR A 444 -8.62 2.25 -20.50
CA TYR A 444 -9.63 1.20 -20.40
C TYR A 444 -10.65 1.24 -21.55
N ALA A 445 -10.77 2.35 -22.29
CA ALA A 445 -11.66 2.42 -23.45
C ALA A 445 -11.34 1.38 -24.52
N ALA A 446 -10.05 1.03 -24.69
CA ALA A 446 -9.62 -0.03 -25.61
C ALA A 446 -10.24 -1.41 -25.26
N MET A 447 -10.51 -1.68 -23.98
CA MET A 447 -11.20 -2.90 -23.53
C MET A 447 -12.71 -2.86 -23.83
N ALA A 448 -13.34 -1.68 -23.87
CA ALA A 448 -14.74 -1.57 -24.25
C ALA A 448 -14.95 -1.74 -25.76
N GLU A 449 -13.98 -1.26 -26.55
CA GLU A 449 -14.03 -1.19 -28.02
C GLU A 449 -13.60 -2.50 -28.71
N THR A 450 -12.80 -3.33 -28.04
CA THR A 450 -12.35 -4.61 -28.59
C THR A 450 -13.50 -5.54 -28.97
N ARG A 451 -13.32 -6.26 -30.08
CA ARG A 451 -14.24 -7.29 -30.59
C ARG A 451 -13.68 -8.70 -30.48
N ASP A 452 -12.62 -8.86 -29.68
CA ASP A 452 -11.96 -10.13 -29.47
C ASP A 452 -12.93 -11.17 -28.87
N PRO A 453 -13.14 -12.34 -29.51
CA PRO A 453 -14.04 -13.37 -28.98
C PRO A 453 -13.49 -14.12 -27.76
N ASP A 454 -12.24 -13.86 -27.32
CA ASP A 454 -11.65 -14.50 -26.14
C ASP A 454 -12.56 -14.37 -24.90
N PRO A 455 -12.92 -15.48 -24.22
CA PRO A 455 -13.79 -15.46 -23.04
C PRO A 455 -13.33 -14.55 -21.90
N ILE A 456 -12.02 -14.41 -21.68
CA ILE A 456 -11.42 -13.53 -20.66
C ILE A 456 -11.67 -12.07 -21.03
N VAL A 457 -11.44 -11.71 -22.30
CA VAL A 457 -11.70 -10.35 -22.81
C VAL A 457 -13.19 -10.03 -22.75
N GLN A 458 -14.06 -10.95 -23.16
CA GLN A 458 -15.52 -10.78 -23.05
C GLN A 458 -15.97 -10.62 -21.59
N LYS A 459 -15.33 -11.33 -20.65
CA LYS A 459 -15.58 -11.16 -19.21
C LYS A 459 -15.21 -9.75 -18.75
N GLN A 460 -14.04 -9.24 -19.13
CA GLN A 460 -13.64 -7.86 -18.79
C GLN A 460 -14.55 -6.82 -19.42
N ARG A 461 -14.93 -7.00 -20.70
CA ARG A 461 -15.84 -6.09 -21.40
C ARG A 461 -17.20 -5.96 -20.72
N ARG A 462 -17.71 -7.02 -20.07
CA ARG A 462 -18.94 -6.95 -19.24
C ARG A 462 -18.78 -6.11 -17.98
N ARG A 463 -17.56 -5.79 -17.55
CA ARG A 463 -17.23 -4.95 -16.39
C ARG A 463 -17.02 -3.48 -16.76
N MET A 464 -17.18 -3.15 -18.05
CA MET A 464 -17.14 -1.80 -18.59
C MET A 464 -18.56 -1.20 -18.71
N ASP A 465 -18.67 0.12 -18.60
CA ASP A 465 -19.79 0.91 -19.10
C ASP A 465 -19.56 1.21 -20.60
N LEU A 466 -20.32 0.55 -21.45
CA LEU A 466 -20.20 0.70 -22.91
C LEU A 466 -20.74 2.05 -23.42
N LYS A 467 -21.45 2.84 -22.61
CA LYS A 467 -21.90 4.17 -23.02
C LYS A 467 -20.75 5.17 -23.06
N HIS A 468 -19.87 5.11 -22.06
CA HIS A 468 -18.77 6.07 -21.90
C HIS A 468 -17.38 5.44 -22.09
N HIS A 469 -17.30 4.13 -22.30
CA HIS A 469 -16.07 3.36 -22.48
C HIS A 469 -15.15 3.40 -21.25
N GLU A 470 -15.72 3.39 -20.05
CA GLU A 470 -15.00 3.43 -18.78
C GLU A 470 -15.34 2.20 -17.92
N PRO A 471 -14.53 1.84 -16.90
CA PRO A 471 -14.95 0.86 -15.90
C PRO A 471 -16.33 1.18 -15.34
N LYS A 472 -17.10 0.17 -14.90
CA LYS A 472 -18.37 0.41 -14.20
C LYS A 472 -18.19 1.13 -12.87
N PHE A 473 -17.07 0.87 -12.20
CA PHE A 473 -16.71 1.52 -10.95
C PHE A 473 -15.21 1.45 -10.72
N THR A 474 -14.71 2.42 -9.96
CA THR A 474 -13.36 2.44 -9.41
C THR A 474 -13.35 2.81 -7.93
N ASN A 475 -14.41 3.47 -7.43
CA ASN A 475 -14.70 3.66 -6.01
C ASN A 475 -15.98 2.91 -5.63
N VAL A 476 -15.97 2.31 -4.44
CA VAL A 476 -17.10 1.56 -3.89
C VAL A 476 -17.24 1.84 -2.40
N SER A 477 -18.08 2.79 -2.04
CA SER A 477 -18.48 3.04 -0.66
C SER A 477 -19.88 2.48 -0.37
N LYS A 478 -20.40 2.79 0.83
CA LYS A 478 -21.78 2.48 1.22
C LYS A 478 -22.78 3.20 0.32
N ASP A 479 -22.57 4.50 0.12
CA ASP A 479 -23.53 5.42 -0.49
C ASP A 479 -23.19 5.76 -1.94
N PHE A 480 -21.98 5.45 -2.40
CA PHE A 480 -21.54 5.69 -3.77
C PHE A 480 -20.87 4.46 -4.38
N LYS A 481 -21.12 4.25 -5.66
CA LYS A 481 -20.40 3.28 -6.49
C LYS A 481 -20.32 3.83 -7.90
N GLY A 482 -19.11 4.03 -8.39
CA GLY A 482 -18.89 4.61 -9.71
C GLY A 482 -17.43 4.81 -10.02
N THR A 483 -17.16 5.26 -11.24
CA THR A 483 -15.79 5.48 -11.73
C THR A 483 -15.38 6.92 -11.47
N LEU A 484 -14.27 7.08 -10.75
CA LEU A 484 -13.66 8.35 -10.40
C LEU A 484 -12.18 8.41 -10.81
N ASP A 485 -11.57 7.25 -11.02
CA ASP A 485 -10.15 7.08 -11.31
C ASP A 485 -9.92 6.79 -12.79
N TYR A 486 -8.91 7.42 -13.37
CA TYR A 486 -8.62 7.30 -14.80
C TYR A 486 -7.12 7.18 -15.08
N ILE A 487 -6.77 6.46 -16.14
CA ILE A 487 -5.45 6.52 -16.79
C ILE A 487 -5.69 7.01 -18.22
N LEU A 488 -5.40 8.28 -18.47
CA LEU A 488 -5.52 8.87 -19.79
C LEU A 488 -4.14 8.90 -20.46
N TYR A 489 -4.10 8.74 -21.78
CA TYR A 489 -2.87 8.73 -22.55
C TYR A 489 -2.99 9.52 -23.85
N THR A 490 -1.88 10.04 -24.36
CA THR A 490 -1.82 10.68 -25.68
C THR A 490 -1.88 9.64 -26.81
N THR A 491 -3.00 9.63 -27.53
CA THR A 491 -3.37 8.60 -28.52
C THR A 491 -2.55 8.61 -29.80
N ASP A 492 -1.78 9.66 -30.06
CA ASP A 492 -0.85 9.80 -31.17
C ASP A 492 0.50 9.11 -30.91
N SER A 493 0.84 8.87 -29.65
CA SER A 493 2.18 8.50 -29.21
C SER A 493 2.24 7.23 -28.35
N LEU A 494 1.11 6.81 -27.76
CA LEU A 494 1.01 5.59 -26.95
C LEU A 494 -0.15 4.70 -27.44
N VAL A 495 -0.02 3.39 -27.21
CA VAL A 495 -1.04 2.38 -27.52
C VAL A 495 -1.21 1.46 -26.32
N PRO A 496 -2.38 1.38 -25.67
CA PRO A 496 -2.64 0.43 -24.60
C PRO A 496 -2.72 -1.00 -25.18
N THR A 497 -2.01 -1.93 -24.58
CA THR A 497 -1.97 -3.34 -25.02
C THR A 497 -2.48 -4.33 -23.99
N ALA A 498 -2.63 -3.91 -22.74
CA ALA A 498 -3.28 -4.71 -21.72
C ALA A 498 -3.80 -3.83 -20.59
N THR A 499 -4.85 -4.27 -19.90
CA THR A 499 -5.39 -3.60 -18.71
C THR A 499 -5.58 -4.58 -17.57
N LEU A 500 -5.43 -4.11 -16.34
CA LEU A 500 -5.63 -4.91 -15.15
C LEU A 500 -7.11 -5.25 -15.02
N GLU A 501 -7.36 -6.53 -14.77
CA GLU A 501 -8.68 -7.07 -14.52
C GLU A 501 -9.48 -6.21 -13.54
N LEU A 502 -10.71 -5.86 -13.93
CA LEU A 502 -11.67 -5.16 -13.08
C LEU A 502 -12.39 -6.20 -12.21
N PRO A 503 -12.71 -5.95 -10.94
CA PRO A 503 -13.49 -6.88 -10.14
C PRO A 503 -14.98 -6.88 -10.52
N GLU A 504 -15.69 -7.95 -10.14
CA GLU A 504 -17.15 -8.05 -10.16
C GLU A 504 -17.78 -7.46 -8.90
N ASP A 505 -19.06 -7.11 -9.02
CA ASP A 505 -19.89 -6.58 -7.93
C ASP A 505 -19.87 -7.47 -6.68
N SER A 506 -19.92 -8.79 -6.85
CA SER A 506 -19.88 -9.78 -5.77
C SER A 506 -18.53 -9.84 -5.05
N GLU A 507 -17.44 -9.44 -5.71
CA GLU A 507 -16.07 -9.45 -5.16
C GLU A 507 -15.81 -8.21 -4.29
N VAL A 508 -16.47 -7.08 -4.58
CA VAL A 508 -16.31 -5.82 -3.84
C VAL A 508 -17.45 -5.51 -2.86
N LYS A 509 -18.64 -6.10 -3.08
CA LYS A 509 -19.79 -6.03 -2.17
C LYS A 509 -20.29 -7.45 -1.87
N PRO A 510 -19.57 -8.24 -1.05
CA PRO A 510 -19.93 -9.64 -0.79
C PRO A 510 -21.23 -9.78 0.02
N ARG A 511 -21.70 -8.72 0.69
CA ARG A 511 -22.92 -8.72 1.52
C ARG A 511 -23.75 -7.45 1.31
N PRO A 512 -25.07 -7.48 1.58
CA PRO A 512 -25.87 -6.25 1.64
C PRO A 512 -25.26 -5.24 2.62
N ASN A 513 -25.34 -3.95 2.28
CA ASN A 513 -24.79 -2.85 3.08
C ASN A 513 -23.28 -2.94 3.36
N SER A 514 -22.52 -3.62 2.48
CA SER A 514 -21.05 -3.63 2.49
C SER A 514 -20.47 -2.80 1.34
N GLY A 515 -19.18 -2.51 1.44
CA GLY A 515 -18.40 -1.78 0.44
C GLY A 515 -16.91 -2.04 0.63
N LEU A 516 -16.11 -1.13 0.08
CA LEU A 516 -14.67 -1.07 0.26
C LEU A 516 -14.31 0.09 1.23
N PRO A 517 -13.25 -0.01 2.06
CA PRO A 517 -12.38 -1.16 2.21
C PRO A 517 -13.11 -2.35 2.85
N ASN A 518 -12.50 -3.52 2.82
CA ASN A 518 -12.98 -4.72 3.50
C ASN A 518 -11.78 -5.62 3.87
N GLU A 519 -12.05 -6.84 4.34
CA GLU A 519 -11.01 -7.78 4.74
C GLU A 519 -10.00 -8.12 3.63
N HIS A 520 -10.39 -7.99 2.36
CA HIS A 520 -9.54 -8.26 1.19
C HIS A 520 -8.96 -6.98 0.56
N TRP A 521 -9.66 -5.85 0.63
CA TRP A 521 -9.31 -4.61 -0.04
C TRP A 521 -9.02 -3.50 0.98
N SER A 522 -7.86 -2.84 0.86
CA SER A 522 -7.37 -1.87 1.87
C SER A 522 -7.57 -0.40 1.51
N SER A 523 -8.32 -0.14 0.44
CA SER A 523 -8.83 1.18 0.04
C SER A 523 -10.29 1.03 -0.34
N ASP A 524 -11.05 2.13 -0.32
CA ASP A 524 -12.37 2.23 -0.92
C ASP A 524 -12.35 2.36 -2.45
N HIS A 525 -11.16 2.54 -3.02
CA HIS A 525 -10.90 2.48 -4.46
C HIS A 525 -10.30 1.13 -4.88
N ILE A 526 -10.33 0.86 -6.18
CA ILE A 526 -9.62 -0.25 -6.82
C ILE A 526 -8.48 0.29 -7.69
N ALA A 527 -7.31 -0.35 -7.64
CA ALA A 527 -6.21 0.06 -8.50
C ALA A 527 -6.55 -0.20 -9.98
N LEU A 528 -6.22 0.77 -10.84
CA LEU A 528 -6.20 0.61 -12.29
C LEU A 528 -4.76 0.47 -12.76
N LEU A 529 -4.52 -0.36 -13.76
CA LEU A 529 -3.20 -0.55 -14.35
C LEU A 529 -3.34 -0.85 -15.83
N ALA A 530 -2.47 -0.26 -16.64
CA ALA A 530 -2.40 -0.51 -18.06
C ALA A 530 -0.95 -0.70 -18.53
N GLU A 531 -0.75 -1.59 -19.50
CA GLU A 531 0.48 -1.70 -20.28
C GLU A 531 0.33 -0.88 -21.56
N PHE A 532 1.36 -0.11 -21.88
CA PHE A 532 1.45 0.73 -23.06
C PHE A 532 2.67 0.36 -23.90
N HIS A 533 2.51 0.42 -25.20
CA HIS A 533 3.61 0.54 -26.15
C HIS A 533 3.73 1.98 -26.66
N TYR A 534 4.95 2.39 -26.99
CA TYR A 534 5.18 3.60 -27.76
C TYR A 534 4.74 3.36 -29.21
N ARG A 535 4.09 4.37 -29.82
CA ARG A 535 3.79 4.34 -31.25
C ARG A 535 5.07 4.70 -32.02
N ALA A 536 5.34 3.98 -33.11
CA ALA A 536 6.43 4.34 -34.02
C ALA A 536 6.13 5.70 -34.68
N PRO A 537 7.14 6.54 -34.93
CA PRO A 537 6.96 7.73 -35.75
C PRO A 537 6.49 7.29 -37.16
N ASN A 538 5.48 7.99 -37.69
CA ASN A 538 4.97 7.77 -39.05
C ASN A 538 5.96 8.21 -40.13
#